data_AF-A0A2K8QUC4-F1
#
_entry.id   AF-A0A2K8QUC4-F1
#
_cell.length_a   1.000
_cell.length_b   1.000
_cell.length_c   1.000
_cell.angle_alpha   90.00
_cell.angle_beta   90.00
_cell.angle_gamma   90.00
#
_symmetry.space_group_name_H-M   'P 1'
#
loop_
_entity.id
_entity.type
_entity.pdbx_description
1 polymer ?
#
loop_
_entity_poly.entity_id
_entity_poly.type
_entity_poly.pdbx_seq_one_letter_code
_entity_poly.pdbx_strand_id
1 'polypeptide(L)'
;MLSGCGGSEPTEQDIRHAVDDMVAQTNQEIKKKVGTLFNDEMVLKINSLKKLNCIRSENKGYQCNVDLDMSLPLVGNKKEIVNFTFIREDGSWTLVK
;
A
#
# COMPACT_ATOMS: atom_id res chain seq x y z
N MET A 1 22.22 -1.19 -25.99
CA MET A 1 21.18 -1.55 -25.01
C MET A 1 21.75 -1.22 -23.63
N LEU A 2 21.36 -0.09 -23.05
CA LEU A 2 21.77 0.27 -21.69
C LEU A 2 20.90 -0.55 -20.74
N SER A 3 21.31 -1.78 -20.46
CA SER A 3 20.75 -2.60 -19.40
C SER A 3 21.08 -1.92 -18.08
N GLY A 4 20.23 -0.97 -17.67
CA GLY A 4 20.36 -0.30 -16.39
C GLY A 4 20.30 -1.36 -15.30
N CYS A 5 21.44 -1.65 -14.68
CA CYS A 5 21.55 -2.42 -13.45
C CYS A 5 20.92 -1.61 -12.31
N GLY A 6 19.60 -1.61 -12.26
CA GLY A 6 18.78 -1.13 -11.17
C GLY A 6 17.48 -1.89 -11.28
N GLY A 7 17.16 -2.73 -10.29
CA GLY A 7 15.94 -3.54 -10.32
C GLY A 7 14.74 -2.67 -10.68
N SER A 8 13.89 -3.15 -11.58
CA SER A 8 12.68 -2.43 -12.01
C SER A 8 11.90 -1.96 -10.78
N GLU A 9 11.47 -0.69 -10.76
CA GLU A 9 10.54 -0.17 -9.74
C GLU A 9 9.30 -1.06 -9.59
N PRO A 10 8.61 -1.05 -8.44
CA PRO A 10 7.39 -1.83 -8.25
C PRO A 10 6.35 -1.47 -9.31
N THR A 11 5.72 -2.48 -9.88
CA THR A 11 4.57 -2.29 -10.77
C THR A 11 3.35 -1.83 -9.97
N GLU A 12 2.31 -1.33 -10.64
CA GLU A 12 1.05 -1.00 -9.96
C GLU A 12 0.43 -2.24 -9.28
N GLN A 13 0.60 -3.43 -9.87
CA GLN A 13 0.16 -4.69 -9.27
C GLN A 13 0.95 -5.03 -8.01
N ASP A 14 2.28 -4.83 -8.01
CA ASP A 14 3.12 -5.04 -6.82
C ASP A 14 2.69 -4.10 -5.68
N ILE A 15 2.47 -2.82 -6.00
CA ILE A 15 1.96 -1.82 -5.06
C ILE A 15 0.60 -2.24 -4.54
N ARG A 16 -0.30 -2.70 -5.41
CA ARG A 16 -1.65 -3.14 -5.03
C ARG A 16 -1.62 -4.29 -4.04
N HIS A 17 -0.83 -5.34 -4.30
CA HIS A 17 -0.71 -6.46 -3.38
C HIS A 17 -0.15 -6.02 -2.01
N ALA A 18 0.92 -5.23 -1.99
CA ALA A 18 1.53 -4.77 -0.75
C ALA A 18 0.58 -3.86 0.08
N VAL A 19 -0.19 -3.00 -0.59
CA VAL A 19 -1.20 -2.15 0.07
C VAL A 19 -2.39 -2.97 0.56
N ASP A 20 -2.87 -3.95 -0.20
CA ASP A 20 -3.94 -4.85 0.22
C ASP A 20 -3.53 -5.68 1.45
N ASP A 21 -2.29 -6.17 1.50
CA ASP A 21 -1.75 -6.88 2.66
C ASP A 21 -1.69 -5.97 3.90
N MET A 22 -1.23 -4.72 3.75
CA MET A 22 -1.24 -3.73 4.82
C MET A 22 -2.66 -3.45 5.33
N VAL A 23 -3.65 -3.31 4.43
CA VAL A 23 -5.06 -3.12 4.78
C VAL A 23 -5.62 -4.33 5.52
N ALA A 24 -5.32 -5.54 5.05
CA ALA A 24 -5.74 -6.77 5.70
C ALA A 24 -5.17 -6.89 7.12
N GLN A 25 -3.88 -6.60 7.30
CA GLN A 25 -3.24 -6.57 8.62
C GLN A 25 -3.89 -5.52 9.53
N THR A 26 -4.11 -4.31 9.01
CA THR A 26 -4.77 -3.22 9.76
C THR A 26 -6.17 -3.62 10.22
N ASN A 27 -6.98 -4.21 9.33
CA ASN A 27 -8.32 -4.71 9.67
C ASN A 27 -8.27 -5.82 10.73
N GLN A 28 -7.28 -6.73 10.65
CA GLN A 28 -7.08 -7.74 11.68
C GLN A 28 -6.72 -7.12 13.03
N GLU A 29 -5.88 -6.09 13.06
CA GLU A 29 -5.55 -5.36 14.30
C GLU A 29 -6.76 -4.65 14.90
N ILE A 30 -7.58 -3.98 14.08
CA ILE A 30 -8.82 -3.36 14.52
C ILE A 30 -9.73 -4.43 15.12
N LYS A 31 -9.96 -5.54 14.41
CA LYS A 31 -10.77 -6.66 14.89
C LYS A 31 -10.27 -7.23 16.21
N LYS A 32 -8.95 -7.38 16.39
CA LYS A 32 -8.35 -7.83 17.67
C LYS A 32 -8.64 -6.85 18.81
N LYS A 33 -8.63 -5.55 18.53
CA LYS A 33 -8.87 -4.51 19.55
C LYS A 33 -10.35 -4.39 19.95
N VAL A 34 -11.27 -4.44 19.00
CA VAL A 34 -12.71 -4.23 19.26
C VAL A 34 -13.47 -5.55 19.50
N GLY A 35 -12.87 -6.69 19.18
CA GLY A 35 -13.43 -8.02 19.44
C GLY A 35 -14.74 -8.25 18.69
N THR A 36 -15.78 -8.67 19.44
CA THR A 36 -17.10 -8.99 18.91
C THR A 36 -17.87 -7.77 18.38
N LEU A 37 -17.42 -6.56 18.69
CA LEU A 37 -18.01 -5.32 18.15
C LEU A 37 -17.57 -5.03 16.71
N PHE A 38 -16.61 -5.79 16.17
CA PHE A 38 -16.14 -5.60 14.80
C PHE A 38 -17.27 -5.91 13.81
N ASN A 39 -17.56 -4.95 12.95
CA ASN A 39 -18.60 -5.05 11.92
C ASN A 39 -18.09 -4.47 10.59
N ASP A 40 -18.92 -4.54 9.55
CA ASP A 40 -18.56 -4.11 8.19
C ASP A 40 -18.29 -2.60 8.08
N GLU A 41 -18.85 -1.77 8.97
CA GLU A 41 -18.60 -0.33 9.03
C GLU A 41 -17.20 0.00 9.57
N MET A 42 -16.56 -0.96 10.24
CA MET A 42 -15.20 -0.84 10.78
C MET A 42 -14.12 -1.36 9.84
N VAL A 43 -14.49 -1.80 8.63
CA VAL A 43 -13.55 -2.33 7.64
C VAL A 43 -12.95 -1.21 6.80
N LEU A 44 -11.64 -1.04 6.88
CA LEU A 44 -10.85 -0.26 5.92
C LEU A 44 -10.85 -0.95 4.55
N LYS A 45 -11.17 -0.24 3.47
CA LYS A 45 -11.17 -0.79 2.11
C LYS A 45 -10.44 0.12 1.14
N ILE A 46 -9.72 -0.47 0.18
CA ILE A 46 -9.18 0.24 -0.99
C ILE A 46 -10.15 0.08 -2.15
N ASN A 47 -10.77 1.19 -2.58
CA ASN A 47 -11.69 1.23 -3.71
C ASN A 47 -10.95 1.31 -5.04
N SER A 48 -9.92 2.15 -5.10
CA SER A 48 -9.05 2.26 -6.26
C SER A 48 -7.63 2.64 -5.85
N LEU A 49 -6.68 2.26 -6.70
CA LEU A 49 -5.26 2.52 -6.53
C LEU A 49 -4.67 2.82 -7.90
N LYS A 50 -3.93 3.92 -8.00
CA LYS A 50 -3.19 4.27 -9.21
C LYS A 50 -1.78 4.73 -8.88
N LYS A 51 -0.78 4.08 -9.48
CA LYS A 51 0.61 4.51 -9.41
C LYS A 51 0.81 5.79 -10.23
N LEU A 52 1.36 6.83 -9.61
CA LEU A 52 1.65 8.11 -10.29
C LEU A 52 3.10 8.17 -10.75
N ASN A 53 4.04 8.00 -9.83
CA ASN A 53 5.47 7.95 -10.10
C ASN A 53 6.18 7.21 -8.97
N CYS A 54 7.40 6.72 -9.23
CA CYS A 54 8.31 6.30 -8.18
C CYS A 54 9.68 6.91 -8.37
N ILE A 55 10.35 7.18 -7.27
CA ILE A 55 11.75 7.60 -7.24
C ILE A 55 12.55 6.56 -6.46
N ARG A 56 13.75 6.26 -6.93
CA ARG A 56 14.64 5.32 -6.24
C ARG A 56 15.09 5.95 -4.92
N SER A 57 14.92 5.21 -3.83
CA SER A 57 15.45 5.56 -2.51
C SER A 57 16.86 5.00 -2.33
N GLU A 58 17.67 5.62 -1.49
CA GLU A 58 19.09 5.25 -1.26
C GLU A 58 19.25 3.79 -0.80
N ASN A 59 18.25 3.24 -0.10
CA ASN A 59 18.30 1.90 0.53
C ASN A 59 17.79 0.76 -0.36
N LYS A 60 18.02 0.80 -1.69
CA LYS A 60 17.49 -0.18 -2.66
C LYS A 60 15.95 -0.25 -2.74
N GLY A 61 15.26 0.70 -2.12
CA GLY A 61 13.80 0.84 -2.20
C GLY A 61 13.35 1.87 -3.23
N TYR A 62 12.04 2.03 -3.35
CA TYR A 62 11.37 3.04 -4.16
C TYR A 62 10.34 3.79 -3.31
N GLN A 63 10.34 5.11 -3.41
CA GLN A 63 9.26 5.95 -2.89
C GLN A 63 8.29 6.21 -4.02
N CYS A 64 7.06 5.73 -3.89
CA CYS A 64 6.03 5.83 -4.91
C CYS A 64 4.89 6.73 -4.44
N ASN A 65 4.55 7.70 -5.27
CA ASN A 65 3.31 8.46 -5.10
C ASN A 65 2.16 7.67 -5.72
N VAL A 66 1.12 7.43 -4.92
CA VAL A 66 -0.03 6.60 -5.27
C VAL A 66 -1.29 7.39 -5.01
N ASP A 67 -2.14 7.54 -6.03
CA ASP A 67 -3.50 8.05 -5.88
C ASP A 67 -4.40 6.92 -5.35
N LEU A 68 -4.91 7.09 -4.13
CA LEU A 68 -5.76 6.13 -3.45
C LEU A 68 -7.17 6.68 -3.27
N ASP A 69 -8.15 5.85 -3.59
CA ASP A 69 -9.53 6.00 -3.09
C ASP A 69 -9.78 4.87 -2.10
N MET A 70 -10.16 5.22 -0.87
CA MET A 70 -10.38 4.28 0.20
C MET A 70 -11.61 4.63 1.04
N SER A 71 -12.26 3.60 1.58
CA SER A 71 -13.33 3.76 2.56
C SER A 71 -12.73 3.61 3.95
N LEU A 72 -12.73 4.71 4.70
CA LEU A 72 -12.28 4.77 6.08
C LEU A 72 -13.46 4.51 7.03
N PRO A 73 -13.26 3.69 8.08
CA PRO A 73 -14.24 3.54 9.15
C PRO A 73 -14.66 4.90 9.73
N LEU A 74 -15.96 5.11 9.95
CA LEU A 74 -16.57 6.31 10.55
C LEU A 74 -16.42 7.63 9.75
N VAL A 75 -15.45 7.73 8.83
CA VAL A 75 -15.16 8.94 8.05
C VAL A 75 -15.73 8.85 6.62
N GLY A 76 -15.92 7.63 6.09
CA GLY A 76 -16.44 7.40 4.75
C GLY A 76 -15.34 7.38 3.68
N ASN A 77 -15.71 7.66 2.43
CA ASN A 77 -14.78 7.62 1.31
C ASN A 77 -13.80 8.79 1.35
N LYS A 78 -12.52 8.51 1.15
CA LYS A 78 -11.44 9.48 1.08
C LYS A 78 -10.58 9.18 -0.14
N LYS A 79 -10.31 10.23 -0.91
CA LYS A 79 -9.36 10.20 -2.01
C LYS A 79 -8.14 11.05 -1.66
N GLU A 80 -6.94 10.48 -1.76
CA GLU A 80 -5.69 11.21 -1.49
C GLU A 80 -4.49 10.62 -2.21
N ILE A 81 -3.45 11.45 -2.40
CA ILE A 81 -2.15 10.98 -2.90
C ILE A 81 -1.29 10.66 -1.68
N VAL A 82 -0.86 9.40 -1.58
CA VAL A 82 0.01 8.91 -0.50
C VAL A 82 1.38 8.59 -1.06
N ASN A 83 2.43 8.92 -0.31
CA ASN A 83 3.79 8.50 -0.61
C ASN A 83 4.12 7.23 0.18
N PHE A 84 4.32 6.11 -0.51
CA PHE A 84 4.70 4.84 0.10
C PHE A 84 6.14 4.50 -0.23
N THR A 85 6.87 3.97 0.75
CA THR A 85 8.20 3.41 0.53
C THR A 85 8.09 1.90 0.37
N PHE A 86 8.64 1.36 -0.71
CA PHE A 86 8.70 -0.07 -1.00
C PHE A 86 10.13 -0.54 -1.02
N ILE A 87 10.41 -1.68 -0.40
CA ILE A 87 11.68 -2.39 -0.51
C ILE A 87 11.45 -3.75 -1.16
N ARG A 88 12.45 -4.25 -1.89
CA ARG A 88 12.37 -5.58 -2.50
C ARG A 88 13.06 -6.60 -1.60
N GLU A 89 12.30 -7.53 -1.08
CA GLU A 89 12.75 -8.64 -0.22
C GLU A 89 12.31 -9.96 -0.85
N ASP A 90 13.24 -10.91 -1.00
CA ASP A 90 12.98 -12.25 -1.54
C ASP A 90 12.19 -12.30 -2.86
N GLY A 91 12.34 -11.26 -3.68
CA GLY A 91 11.69 -11.14 -4.98
C GLY A 91 10.36 -10.39 -4.98
N SER A 92 9.76 -10.15 -3.81
CA SER A 92 8.50 -9.43 -3.61
C SER A 92 8.72 -8.00 -3.12
N TRP A 93 7.76 -7.11 -3.37
CA TRP A 93 7.77 -5.75 -2.87
C TRP A 93 7.00 -5.64 -1.56
N THR A 94 7.67 -5.15 -0.53
CA THR A 94 7.09 -4.95 0.79
C THR A 94 6.98 -3.45 1.06
N LEU A 95 5.83 -3.02 1.60
CA LEU A 95 5.64 -1.66 2.08
C LEU A 95 6.34 -1.49 3.42
N VAL A 96 7.25 -0.51 3.50
CA VAL A 96 7.93 -0.11 4.74
C VAL A 96 7.34 1.20 5.23
N LYS A 97 6.93 1.19 6.51
CA LYS A 97 6.33 2.32 7.21
C LYS A 97 7.38 3.22 7.84
#